data_AF-X1RZ27-F1
#
_entry.id   AF-X1RZ27-F1
#
_cell.length_a   1.000
_cell.length_b   1.000
_cell.length_c   1.000
_cell.angle_alpha   90.00
_cell.angle_beta   90.00
_cell.angle_gamma   90.00
#
_symmetry.space_group_name_H-M   'P 1'
#
loop_
_entity.id
_entity.type
_entity.pdbx_description
1 polymer ?
#
loop_
_entity_poly.entity_id
_entity_poly.type
_entity_poly.pdbx_seq_one_letter_code
_entity_poly.pdbx_strand_id
1 'polypeptide(L)'
;MKSYEFRSSEGKKIIRCSINTLSIHTNKYEGFAKFEEDCLKYTQLFTKLYNITSLKRTGLRYINHIPIVRIEGCIPIQEYLKFGYSFPSELGLDKYELFNTTLITRIGEGKLKLLARYLEVPSAPQKEFILLDFDYYHEGELETGKIADYLRKSHMHTKKIFEDIISDEYKVVMEIDLKGG
;
A
#
# COMPACT_ATOMS: atom_id res chain seq x y z
N MET A 1 -14.68 22.39 -4.27
CA MET A 1 -15.87 21.59 -3.90
C MET A 1 -15.70 21.09 -2.47
N LYS A 2 -16.78 21.09 -1.68
CA LYS A 2 -16.73 20.62 -0.29
C LYS A 2 -16.61 19.08 -0.27
N SER A 3 -15.60 18.57 0.43
CA SER A 3 -15.47 17.14 0.72
C SER A 3 -16.12 16.86 2.06
N TYR A 4 -16.82 15.75 2.18
CA TYR A 4 -17.34 15.23 3.43
C TYR A 4 -16.44 14.09 3.91
N GLU A 5 -16.26 13.99 5.22
CA GLU A 5 -15.51 12.91 5.87
C GLU A 5 -16.40 12.24 6.91
N PHE A 6 -16.50 10.92 6.82
CA PHE A 6 -17.21 10.08 7.77
C PHE A 6 -16.21 9.14 8.42
N ARG A 7 -16.29 9.02 9.75
CA ARG A 7 -15.42 8.15 10.54
C ARG A 7 -16.27 7.12 11.27
N SER A 8 -15.80 5.87 11.33
CA SER A 8 -16.36 4.89 12.27
C SER A 8 -16.20 5.41 13.71
N SER A 9 -17.02 4.93 14.64
CA SER A 9 -16.94 5.26 16.07
C SER A 9 -15.52 5.08 16.64
N GLU A 10 -14.81 4.04 16.21
CA GLU A 10 -13.43 3.76 16.65
C GLU A 10 -12.34 4.51 15.85
N GLY A 11 -12.72 5.32 14.87
CA GLY A 11 -11.78 6.02 13.97
C GLY A 11 -10.96 5.11 13.04
N LYS A 12 -11.26 3.81 13.00
CA LYS A 12 -10.50 2.81 12.21
C LYS A 12 -10.86 2.74 10.73
N LYS A 13 -12.03 3.28 10.36
CA LYS A 13 -12.47 3.41 8.97
C LYS A 13 -12.82 4.86 8.68
N ILE A 14 -12.36 5.38 7.55
CA ILE A 14 -12.60 6.74 7.10
C ILE A 14 -13.11 6.67 5.67
N ILE A 15 -14.26 7.30 5.41
CA ILE A 15 -14.81 7.47 4.07
C ILE A 15 -14.80 8.96 3.78
N ARG A 16 -14.16 9.34 2.67
CA ARG A 16 -14.23 10.72 2.16
C ARG A 16 -14.93 10.71 0.83
N CYS A 17 -15.88 11.60 0.65
CA CYS A 17 -16.56 11.77 -0.63
C CYS A 17 -16.75 13.24 -0.99
N SER A 18 -16.68 13.49 -2.29
CA SER A 18 -17.10 14.72 -2.98
C SER A 18 -17.87 14.29 -4.23
N ILE A 19 -18.42 15.24 -5.01
CA ILE A 19 -19.20 14.90 -6.21
C ILE A 19 -18.41 14.04 -7.24
N ASN A 20 -17.08 14.10 -7.20
CA ASN A 20 -16.19 13.52 -8.21
C ASN A 20 -15.17 12.53 -7.62
N THR A 21 -15.18 12.32 -6.30
CA THR A 21 -14.18 11.47 -5.64
C THR A 21 -14.82 10.69 -4.51
N LEU A 22 -14.47 9.40 -4.41
CA LEU A 22 -14.71 8.56 -3.25
C LEU A 22 -13.36 7.98 -2.81
N SER A 23 -13.06 8.00 -1.52
CA SER A 23 -11.94 7.27 -0.96
C SER A 23 -12.34 6.58 0.35
N ILE A 24 -11.86 5.37 0.53
CA ILE A 24 -12.18 4.48 1.65
C ILE A 24 -10.85 4.05 2.24
N HIS A 25 -10.66 4.32 3.53
CA HIS A 25 -9.41 4.07 4.24
C HIS A 25 -9.70 3.22 5.46
N THR A 26 -8.82 2.27 5.75
CA THR A 26 -8.83 1.57 7.04
C THR A 26 -7.42 1.36 7.57
N ASN A 27 -7.24 1.50 8.88
CA ASN A 27 -6.02 1.10 9.58
C ASN A 27 -6.22 -0.20 10.40
N LYS A 28 -7.40 -0.84 10.29
CA LYS A 28 -7.69 -2.18 10.81
C LYS A 28 -7.95 -3.10 9.63
N TYR A 29 -6.89 -3.67 9.07
CA TYR A 29 -6.97 -4.53 7.90
C TYR A 29 -7.26 -5.98 8.30
N GLU A 30 -8.51 -6.41 8.13
CA GLU A 30 -8.98 -7.77 8.45
C GLU A 30 -8.80 -8.76 7.27
N GLY A 31 -8.03 -8.36 6.27
CA GLY A 31 -7.82 -9.12 5.03
C GLY A 31 -8.58 -8.54 3.83
N PHE A 32 -8.16 -8.97 2.63
CA PHE A 32 -8.65 -8.39 1.38
C PHE A 32 -10.14 -8.65 1.15
N ALA A 33 -10.64 -9.84 1.48
CA ALA A 33 -12.05 -10.19 1.27
C ALA A 33 -12.99 -9.24 2.04
N LYS A 34 -12.66 -8.92 3.30
CA LYS A 34 -13.46 -7.98 4.09
C LYS A 34 -13.36 -6.55 3.57
N PHE A 35 -12.16 -6.13 3.18
CA PHE A 35 -11.94 -4.83 2.58
C PHE A 35 -12.70 -4.67 1.26
N GLU A 36 -12.69 -5.69 0.40
CA GLU A 36 -13.41 -5.74 -0.86
C GLU A 36 -14.92 -5.58 -0.66
N GLU A 37 -15.51 -6.34 0.28
CA GLU A 37 -16.93 -6.25 0.62
C GLU A 37 -17.33 -4.80 0.99
N ASP A 38 -16.56 -4.19 1.90
CA ASP A 38 -16.81 -2.82 2.35
C ASP A 38 -16.64 -1.82 1.19
N CYS A 39 -15.57 -1.95 0.40
CA CYS A 39 -15.29 -1.09 -0.74
C CYS A 39 -16.42 -1.13 -1.78
N LEU A 40 -16.90 -2.31 -2.13
CA LEU A 40 -17.98 -2.48 -3.10
C LEU A 40 -19.29 -1.90 -2.58
N LYS A 41 -19.62 -2.13 -1.31
CA LYS A 41 -20.81 -1.55 -0.67
C LYS A 41 -20.83 -0.03 -0.77
N TYR A 42 -19.76 0.64 -0.35
CA TYR A 42 -19.72 2.10 -0.37
C TYR A 42 -19.62 2.68 -1.78
N THR A 43 -18.94 1.98 -2.68
CA THR A 43 -18.83 2.43 -4.07
C THR A 43 -20.17 2.33 -4.79
N GLN A 44 -20.94 1.26 -4.58
CA GLN A 44 -22.30 1.12 -5.12
C GLN A 44 -23.24 2.23 -4.63
N LEU A 45 -23.18 2.57 -3.34
CA LEU A 45 -23.95 3.68 -2.78
C LEU A 45 -23.57 5.01 -3.43
N PHE A 46 -22.27 5.26 -3.60
CA PHE A 46 -21.76 6.47 -4.21
C PHE A 46 -22.15 6.59 -5.69
N THR A 47 -21.98 5.54 -6.49
CA THR A 47 -22.33 5.55 -7.91
C THR A 47 -23.83 5.72 -8.12
N LYS A 48 -24.66 5.11 -7.26
CA LYS A 48 -26.11 5.28 -7.30
C LYS A 48 -26.54 6.70 -6.91
N LEU A 49 -25.95 7.27 -5.85
CA LEU A 49 -26.32 8.59 -5.35
C LEU A 49 -26.05 9.70 -6.38
N TYR A 50 -24.96 9.58 -7.14
CA TYR A 50 -24.53 10.59 -8.12
C TYR A 50 -24.78 10.18 -9.57
N ASN A 51 -25.51 9.09 -9.83
CA ASN A 51 -25.76 8.54 -11.18
C ASN A 51 -24.49 8.37 -12.02
N ILE A 52 -23.42 7.87 -11.40
CA ILE A 52 -22.12 7.68 -12.05
C ILE A 52 -22.14 6.40 -12.87
N THR A 53 -21.97 6.52 -14.19
CA THR A 53 -21.92 5.39 -15.13
C THR A 53 -20.50 5.00 -15.50
N SER A 54 -19.54 5.93 -15.40
CA SER A 54 -18.12 5.67 -15.62
C SER A 54 -17.22 6.40 -14.63
N LEU A 55 -16.04 5.84 -14.38
CA LEU A 55 -14.97 6.42 -13.59
C LEU A 55 -13.82 6.84 -14.49
N LYS A 56 -13.07 7.87 -14.08
CA LYS A 56 -11.82 8.27 -14.75
C LYS A 56 -10.57 7.59 -14.19
N ARG A 57 -10.65 7.15 -12.92
CA ARG A 57 -9.54 6.55 -12.18
C ARG A 57 -10.08 5.64 -11.08
N THR A 58 -9.45 4.48 -10.92
CA THR A 58 -9.57 3.63 -9.73
C THR A 58 -8.19 3.44 -9.12
N GLY A 59 -8.12 3.19 -7.81
CA GLY A 59 -6.85 2.96 -7.13
C GLY A 59 -7.02 2.11 -5.88
N LEU A 60 -6.00 1.32 -5.59
CA LEU A 60 -5.85 0.53 -4.37
C LEU A 60 -4.47 0.79 -3.81
N ARG A 61 -4.44 1.22 -2.53
CA ARG A 61 -3.21 1.60 -1.85
C ARG A 61 -2.97 0.75 -0.61
N TYR A 62 -1.79 0.17 -0.51
CA TYR A 62 -1.29 -0.52 0.69
C TYR A 62 -0.12 0.24 1.28
N ILE A 63 -0.17 0.47 2.59
CA ILE A 63 0.89 1.13 3.33
C ILE A 63 1.36 0.16 4.41
N ASN A 64 2.57 -0.37 4.26
CA ASN A 64 3.18 -1.31 5.18
C ASN A 64 4.33 -0.61 5.92
N HIS A 65 4.48 -0.93 7.20
CA HIS A 65 5.59 -0.49 8.03
C HIS A 65 6.35 -1.73 8.48
N ILE A 66 7.60 -1.86 8.03
CA ILE A 66 8.48 -2.95 8.43
C ILE A 66 9.38 -2.42 9.55
N PRO A 67 9.25 -2.89 10.79
CA PRO A 67 10.15 -2.51 11.87
C PRO A 67 11.57 -2.97 11.55
N ILE A 68 12.57 -2.12 11.79
CA ILE A 68 13.97 -2.45 11.53
C ILE A 68 14.85 -2.37 12.77
N VAL A 69 15.94 -3.14 12.75
CA VAL A 69 17.02 -3.08 13.73
C VAL A 69 18.31 -2.78 12.98
N ARG A 70 19.07 -1.81 13.48
CA ARG A 70 20.38 -1.48 12.90
C ARG A 70 21.42 -2.54 13.25
N ILE A 71 22.32 -2.82 12.31
CA ILE A 71 23.52 -3.63 12.51
C ILE A 71 24.71 -2.70 12.33
N GLU A 72 25.56 -2.60 13.35
CA GLU A 72 26.72 -1.69 13.36
C GLU A 72 26.36 -0.24 12.98
N GLY A 73 25.19 0.24 13.40
CA GLY A 73 24.70 1.59 13.11
C GLY A 73 24.11 1.78 11.70
N CYS A 74 24.05 0.74 10.87
CA CYS A 74 23.55 0.79 9.50
C CYS A 74 22.19 0.08 9.35
N ILE A 75 21.43 0.46 8.32
CA ILE A 75 20.18 -0.20 7.93
C ILE A 75 20.53 -1.42 7.05
N PRO A 76 20.27 -2.66 7.49
CA PRO A 76 20.54 -3.85 6.69
C PRO A 76 19.38 -4.10 5.71
N ILE A 77 19.22 -3.22 4.71
CA ILE A 77 18.03 -3.21 3.84
C ILE A 77 17.80 -4.56 3.13
N GLN A 78 18.87 -5.28 2.81
CA GLN A 78 18.84 -6.57 2.12
C GLN A 78 18.23 -7.68 2.98
N GLU A 79 18.25 -7.56 4.31
CA GLU A 79 17.59 -8.50 5.22
C GLU A 79 16.07 -8.37 5.17
N TYR A 80 15.54 -7.25 4.67
CA TYR A 80 14.11 -6.97 4.60
C TYR A 80 13.57 -7.00 3.16
N LEU A 81 14.38 -6.56 2.19
CA LEU A 81 13.96 -6.27 0.82
C LEU A 81 14.92 -6.87 -0.20
N LYS A 82 14.37 -7.50 -1.23
CA LYS A 82 15.08 -8.04 -2.41
C LYS A 82 15.33 -7.01 -3.51
N PHE A 83 14.83 -5.78 -3.37
CA PHE A 83 15.08 -4.74 -4.36
C PHE A 83 16.21 -3.81 -3.87
N GLY A 84 17.20 -3.61 -4.74
CA GLY A 84 18.31 -2.69 -4.53
C GLY A 84 18.85 -2.31 -5.90
N TYR A 85 19.50 -1.16 -6.00
CA TYR A 85 20.21 -0.82 -7.24
C TYR A 85 21.51 -1.60 -7.26
N SER A 86 21.90 -2.06 -8.45
CA SER A 86 23.30 -2.42 -8.67
C SER A 86 24.09 -1.12 -8.63
N PHE A 87 25.01 -1.03 -7.70
CA PHE A 87 25.87 0.12 -7.53
C PHE A 87 27.34 -0.34 -7.57
N PRO A 88 28.28 0.56 -7.91
CA PRO A 88 29.70 0.27 -7.84
C PRO A 88 30.11 -0.27 -6.46
N SER A 89 30.91 -1.34 -6.44
CA SER A 89 31.38 -2.01 -5.21
C SER A 89 32.14 -1.08 -4.28
N GLU A 90 32.76 -0.04 -4.82
CA GLU A 90 33.55 0.97 -4.11
C GLU A 90 32.72 1.84 -3.16
N LEU A 91 31.38 1.86 -3.33
CA LEU A 91 30.49 2.65 -2.48
C LEU A 91 30.14 1.96 -1.14
N GLY A 92 30.49 0.68 -0.93
CA GLY A 92 30.29 0.00 0.37
C GLY A 92 28.81 -0.03 0.81
N LEU A 93 27.93 -0.50 -0.07
CA LEU A 93 26.48 -0.31 0.02
C LEU A 93 25.74 -1.40 0.80
N ASP A 94 26.45 -2.04 1.71
CA ASP A 94 25.89 -2.77 2.85
C ASP A 94 25.58 -1.84 4.04
N LYS A 95 25.96 -0.54 3.94
CA LYS A 95 25.91 0.42 5.05
C LYS A 95 25.08 1.67 4.74
N TYR A 96 23.75 1.53 4.70
CA TYR A 96 22.86 2.68 4.50
C TYR A 96 22.50 3.37 5.81
N GLU A 97 22.65 4.69 5.87
CA GLU A 97 22.07 5.51 6.95
C GLU A 97 20.63 5.93 6.65
N LEU A 98 20.36 6.17 5.36
CA LEU A 98 19.08 6.64 4.83
C LEU A 98 18.88 6.06 3.44
N PHE A 99 17.65 5.66 3.11
CA PHE A 99 17.26 5.39 1.74
C PHE A 99 15.85 5.93 1.45
N ASN A 100 15.65 6.34 0.21
CA ASN A 100 14.35 6.79 -0.30
C ASN A 100 14.29 6.49 -1.80
N THR A 101 13.34 5.65 -2.19
CA THR A 101 13.14 5.21 -3.58
C THR A 101 11.69 5.40 -3.97
N THR A 102 11.45 5.97 -5.15
CA THR A 102 10.15 6.00 -5.81
C THR A 102 10.26 5.37 -7.18
N LEU A 103 9.44 4.35 -7.43
CA LEU A 103 9.29 3.70 -8.73
C LEU A 103 7.88 3.92 -9.23
N ILE A 104 7.73 4.27 -10.51
CA ILE A 104 6.44 4.27 -11.21
C ILE A 104 6.61 3.39 -12.44
N THR A 105 5.77 2.36 -12.56
CA THR A 105 5.84 1.41 -13.67
C THR A 105 4.44 0.99 -14.13
N ARG A 106 4.35 0.44 -15.34
CA ARG A 106 3.12 -0.12 -15.90
C ARG A 106 3.05 -1.61 -15.58
N ILE A 107 1.90 -2.07 -15.10
CA ILE A 107 1.69 -3.48 -14.73
C ILE A 107 0.30 -3.88 -15.18
N GLY A 108 0.23 -4.84 -16.10
CA GLY A 108 -1.01 -5.20 -16.78
C GLY A 108 -1.62 -3.97 -17.45
N GLU A 109 -2.90 -3.72 -17.14
CA GLU A 109 -3.65 -2.58 -17.65
C GLU A 109 -3.41 -1.29 -16.84
N GLY A 110 -2.81 -1.37 -15.65
CA GLY A 110 -2.66 -0.24 -14.72
C GLY A 110 -1.23 0.27 -14.58
N LYS A 111 -1.05 1.12 -13.57
CA LYS A 111 0.25 1.64 -13.11
C LYS A 111 0.41 1.33 -11.64
N LEU A 112 1.61 0.96 -11.24
CA LEU A 112 2.01 0.88 -9.84
C LEU A 112 2.96 2.04 -9.55
N LYS A 113 2.66 2.78 -8.47
CA LYS A 113 3.63 3.62 -7.79
C LYS A 113 4.07 2.90 -6.51
N LEU A 114 5.36 2.66 -6.38
CA LEU A 114 6.00 2.15 -5.16
C LEU A 114 6.86 3.25 -4.56
N LEU A 115 6.61 3.59 -3.30
CA LEU A 115 7.50 4.40 -2.47
C LEU A 115 8.07 3.50 -1.37
N ALA A 116 9.40 3.41 -1.31
CA ALA A 116 10.10 2.68 -0.28
C ALA A 116 11.11 3.62 0.40
N ARG A 117 10.98 3.82 1.71
CA ARG A 117 11.84 4.77 2.44
C ARG A 117 12.04 4.39 3.89
N TYR A 118 13.18 4.80 4.42
CA TYR A 118 13.40 4.86 5.86
C TYR A 118 12.50 5.94 6.50
N LEU A 119 12.00 5.62 7.69
CA LEU A 119 11.29 6.52 8.58
C LEU A 119 11.76 6.32 10.02
N GLU A 120 11.96 7.43 10.72
CA GLU A 120 12.15 7.46 12.16
C GLU A 120 10.96 8.16 12.81
N VAL A 121 10.38 7.54 13.83
CA VAL A 121 9.25 8.04 14.61
C VAL A 121 9.69 8.13 16.08
N PRO A 122 10.15 9.31 16.54
CA PRO A 122 10.77 9.45 17.86
C PRO A 122 9.91 8.98 19.04
N SER A 123 8.58 9.06 18.89
CA SER A 123 7.59 8.78 19.95
C SER A 123 7.03 7.35 19.93
N ALA A 124 7.49 6.48 19.03
CA ALA A 124 7.00 5.11 18.92
C ALA A 124 7.87 4.12 19.72
N PRO A 125 7.30 3.03 20.29
CA PRO A 125 8.07 2.00 20.98
C PRO A 125 9.14 1.36 20.08
N GLN A 126 8.76 1.07 18.84
CA GLN A 126 9.67 0.81 17.73
C GLN A 126 9.87 2.12 16.98
N LYS A 127 11.10 2.64 16.90
CA LYS A 127 11.37 3.99 16.37
C LYS A 127 11.66 4.01 14.88
N GLU A 128 12.23 2.94 14.34
CA GLU A 128 12.73 2.91 12.98
C GLU A 128 11.94 1.91 12.14
N PHE A 129 11.56 2.34 10.93
CA PHE A 129 10.78 1.56 10.00
C PHE A 129 11.25 1.75 8.57
N ILE A 130 11.02 0.71 7.77
CA ILE A 130 10.90 0.83 6.32
C ILE A 130 9.43 1.01 5.99
N LEU A 131 9.07 2.15 5.41
CA LEU A 131 7.77 2.38 4.81
C LEU A 131 7.77 1.78 3.41
N LEU A 132 6.82 0.89 3.14
CA LEU A 132 6.47 0.47 1.79
C LEU A 132 5.06 0.94 1.45
N ASP A 133 4.96 1.83 0.49
CA ASP A 133 3.71 2.42 0.03
C ASP A 133 3.47 2.06 -1.44
N PHE A 134 2.53 1.16 -1.66
CA PHE A 134 2.11 0.68 -2.97
C PHE A 134 0.79 1.35 -3.34
N ASP A 135 0.76 2.14 -4.40
CA ASP A 135 -0.45 2.71 -5.01
C ASP A 135 -0.60 2.15 -6.42
N TYR A 136 -1.41 1.10 -6.57
CA TYR A 136 -1.80 0.58 -7.87
C TYR A 136 -3.05 1.33 -8.33
N TYR A 137 -3.02 1.90 -9.52
CA TYR A 137 -4.14 2.65 -10.07
C TYR A 137 -4.29 2.43 -11.56
N HIS A 138 -5.52 2.61 -12.02
CA HIS A 138 -5.89 2.51 -13.42
C HIS A 138 -6.62 3.79 -13.83
N GLU A 139 -6.36 4.30 -15.03
CA GLU A 139 -6.86 5.57 -15.55
C GLU A 139 -7.45 5.36 -16.94
N GLY A 140 -8.52 6.08 -17.26
CA GLY A 140 -9.23 5.94 -18.52
C GLY A 140 -10.74 5.96 -18.31
N GLU A 141 -11.49 5.60 -19.33
CA GLU A 141 -12.94 5.44 -19.20
C GLU A 141 -13.26 4.05 -18.64
N LEU A 142 -13.77 4.01 -17.41
CA LEU A 142 -13.97 2.78 -16.66
C LEU A 142 -15.43 2.56 -16.32
N GLU A 143 -16.00 1.48 -16.84
CA GLU A 143 -17.36 1.08 -16.49
C GLU A 143 -17.49 0.78 -14.99
N THR A 144 -18.49 1.36 -14.35
CA THR A 144 -18.75 1.13 -12.92
C THR A 144 -19.12 -0.32 -12.62
N GLY A 145 -19.65 -1.06 -13.60
CA GLY A 145 -19.90 -2.50 -13.50
C GLY A 145 -18.66 -3.37 -13.30
N LYS A 146 -17.46 -2.86 -13.63
CA LYS A 146 -16.19 -3.60 -13.57
C LYS A 146 -15.35 -3.28 -12.32
N ILE A 147 -15.87 -2.50 -11.37
CA ILE A 147 -15.13 -2.05 -10.18
C ILE A 147 -14.60 -3.21 -9.35
N ALA A 148 -15.38 -4.27 -9.16
CA ALA A 148 -14.94 -5.46 -8.42
C ALA A 148 -13.72 -6.12 -9.09
N ASP A 149 -13.75 -6.25 -10.40
CA ASP A 149 -12.64 -6.85 -11.15
C ASP A 149 -11.40 -5.96 -11.10
N TYR A 150 -11.56 -4.63 -11.23
CA TYR A 150 -10.45 -3.70 -11.07
C TYR A 150 -9.82 -3.80 -9.68
N LEU A 151 -10.64 -3.90 -8.63
CA LEU A 151 -10.17 -4.01 -7.25
C LEU A 151 -9.39 -5.31 -7.03
N ARG A 152 -9.91 -6.44 -7.51
CA ARG A 152 -9.23 -7.75 -7.44
C ARG A 152 -7.93 -7.78 -8.22
N LYS A 153 -7.92 -7.28 -9.46
CA LYS A 153 -6.70 -7.16 -10.28
C LYS A 153 -5.66 -6.31 -9.57
N SER A 154 -6.06 -5.15 -9.03
CA SER A 154 -5.18 -4.26 -8.28
C SER A 154 -4.57 -4.97 -7.06
N HIS A 155 -5.38 -5.73 -6.32
CA HIS A 155 -4.93 -6.52 -5.19
C HIS A 155 -3.93 -7.60 -5.59
N MET A 156 -4.25 -8.41 -6.60
CA MET A 156 -3.38 -9.49 -7.07
C MET A 156 -2.01 -8.97 -7.52
N HIS A 157 -1.99 -7.91 -8.33
CA HIS A 157 -0.73 -7.30 -8.76
C HIS A 157 0.07 -6.75 -7.58
N THR A 158 -0.58 -5.99 -6.70
CA THR A 158 0.11 -5.38 -5.56
C THR A 158 0.62 -6.43 -4.58
N LYS A 159 -0.19 -7.45 -4.27
CA LYS A 159 0.18 -8.57 -3.40
C LYS A 159 1.39 -9.31 -3.95
N LYS A 160 1.35 -9.70 -5.23
CA LYS A 160 2.46 -10.41 -5.87
C LYS A 160 3.76 -9.62 -5.77
N ILE A 161 3.71 -8.32 -6.06
CA ILE A 161 4.92 -7.48 -6.04
C ILE A 161 5.44 -7.29 -4.62
N PHE A 162 4.54 -7.12 -3.65
CA PHE A 162 4.92 -7.11 -2.24
C PHE A 162 5.65 -8.40 -1.87
N GLU A 163 5.06 -9.57 -2.14
CA GLU A 163 5.66 -10.88 -1.86
C GLU A 163 7.00 -11.11 -2.58
N ASP A 164 7.14 -10.61 -3.81
CA ASP A 164 8.38 -10.71 -4.59
C ASP A 164 9.47 -9.75 -4.08
N ILE A 165 9.09 -8.62 -3.48
CA ILE A 165 10.01 -7.61 -2.94
C ILE A 165 10.51 -7.95 -1.54
N ILE A 166 9.71 -8.60 -0.70
CA ILE A 166 10.15 -8.97 0.65
C ILE A 166 11.20 -10.09 0.57
N SER A 167 12.29 -9.95 1.34
CA SER A 167 13.34 -10.99 1.49
C SER A 167 12.76 -12.31 1.99
N ASP A 168 13.42 -13.43 1.70
CA ASP A 168 12.91 -14.72 2.18
C ASP A 168 13.11 -14.84 3.69
N GLU A 169 14.18 -14.25 4.21
CA GLU A 169 14.48 -14.12 5.63
C GLU A 169 13.35 -13.39 6.38
N TYR A 170 12.88 -12.25 5.86
CA TYR A 170 11.83 -11.48 6.53
C TYR A 170 10.44 -12.13 6.40
N LYS A 171 10.18 -12.92 5.34
CA LYS A 171 8.92 -13.69 5.25
C LYS A 171 8.78 -14.67 6.41
N VAL A 172 9.86 -15.32 6.84
CA VAL A 172 9.83 -16.22 8.00
C VAL A 172 9.43 -15.48 9.26
N VAL A 173 9.94 -14.26 9.46
CA VAL A 173 9.55 -13.40 10.59
C VAL A 173 8.05 -13.07 10.54
N MET A 174 7.55 -12.65 9.38
CA MET A 174 6.13 -12.35 9.19
C MET A 174 5.23 -13.56 9.47
N GLU A 175 5.64 -14.77 9.09
CA GLU A 175 4.88 -16.00 9.35
C GLU A 175 4.85 -16.38 10.83
N ILE A 176 5.94 -16.13 11.57
CA ILE A 176 6.01 -16.36 13.02
C ILE A 176 5.07 -15.39 13.75
N ASP A 177 5.10 -14.12 13.39
CA ASP A 177 4.22 -13.09 13.97
C ASP A 177 2.73 -13.42 13.74
N LEU A 178 2.39 -13.96 12.56
CA LEU A 178 1.02 -14.40 12.25
C LEU A 178 0.57 -15.63 13.05
N LYS A 179 1.49 -16.45 13.56
CA LYS A 179 1.19 -17.66 14.36
C LYS A 179 1.25 -17.41 15.87
N GLY A 180 1.92 -16.34 16.29
CA GLY A 180 2.07 -15.95 17.70
C GLY A 180 1.06 -14.92 18.20
N GLY A 181 0.18 -14.42 17.32
CA GLY A 181 -0.87 -13.42 17.61
C GLY A 181 -2.29 -14.00 17.70
#